data_AF-A0A661PJ23-F1
#
_entry.id   AF-A0A661PJ23-F1
#
_cell.length_a   1.000
_cell.length_b   1.000
_cell.length_c   1.000
_cell.angle_alpha   90.00
_cell.angle_beta   90.00
_cell.angle_gamma   90.00
#
_symmetry.space_group_name_H-M   'P 1'
#
loop_
_entity.id
_entity.type
_entity.pdbx_description
1 polymer ?
#
loop_
_entity_poly.entity_id
_entity_poly.type
_entity_poly.pdbx_seq_one_letter_code
_entity_poly.pdbx_strand_id
1 'polypeptide(L)'
;LYYPLQYDLTENADDFERNRQKQLVGLIRTLLVKRLESSIRSFESSCHMMLKKMLAWCDVHGESLEEKDRLDAWKEEHGKLLGIVAKRQGELWDVHGEPVDTESEEDIIPVELIAAVEEQSRETVDVVRILDDTFSDMDQLIGFLELANQIDDAQDDKVRKLIALLSSDEELAGRKVLIFTEFADTARYLERRLKEAGIPGVESVTSRSNKDRRDVVQRFSPFYNDTDPIDLNVHGRQEIEVLISTDMLADGLNLQDATRLINYDIHWNPVQIIQRIGRVDRRLNPEIEEKIKQDRAATNKNGERGRIVYWNFLPPEDLAKLISLMQKVSHKTFVISATMGVQTGHLLSPDEKLDDIQEYHRFEEFLDGKQSTEEMLSLELKAALEADPGLAGRLAEIPDGVLSGRVRDGAAPVGVFLCYRLPGRDREATTTDAAIWTAEAGRTAWYFAPLSSDVVEDDLGRIHEWVRCEPDEPRNVVWDRDKLLEVKARVDKHIKNTYLKKLLVPQGVDPELIAWMELNEG
;
A
#
# COMPACT_ATOMS: atom_id res chain seq x y z
N LEU A 1 -14.55 -3.44 16.71
CA LEU A 1 -14.42 -2.54 15.54
C LEU A 1 -15.33 -1.35 15.82
N TYR A 2 -14.78 -0.17 16.08
CA TYR A 2 -15.53 1.04 16.44
C TYR A 2 -16.66 1.31 15.43
N TYR A 3 -17.90 1.21 15.87
CA TYR A 3 -19.10 1.37 15.04
C TYR A 3 -20.09 2.28 15.78
N PRO A 4 -20.01 3.61 15.59
CA PRO A 4 -20.88 4.57 16.31
C PRO A 4 -22.37 4.25 16.23
N LEU A 5 -22.82 3.73 15.08
CA LEU A 5 -24.22 3.33 14.86
C LEU A 5 -24.62 2.06 15.65
N GLN A 6 -23.68 1.38 16.32
CA GLN A 6 -24.00 0.30 17.26
C GLN A 6 -24.62 0.83 18.55
N TYR A 7 -24.33 2.09 18.87
CA TYR A 7 -24.69 2.73 20.13
C TYR A 7 -25.90 3.66 19.98
N ASP A 8 -26.42 3.82 18.76
CA ASP A 8 -27.63 4.61 18.48
C ASP A 8 -28.86 3.86 19.02
N LEU A 9 -29.55 4.48 19.97
CA LEU A 9 -30.78 3.92 20.58
C LEU A 9 -32.03 4.23 19.75
N THR A 10 -31.92 5.02 18.69
CA THR A 10 -33.05 5.52 17.90
C THR A 10 -33.32 4.75 16.59
N GLU A 11 -32.49 3.76 16.25
CA GLU A 11 -32.61 2.88 15.07
C GLU A 11 -32.74 3.59 13.69
N ASN A 12 -32.37 4.87 13.57
CA ASN A 12 -32.66 5.69 12.37
C ASN A 12 -31.55 5.71 11.29
N ALA A 13 -30.57 4.81 11.37
CA ALA A 13 -29.36 4.92 10.56
C ALA A 13 -29.49 4.29 9.15
N ASP A 14 -29.42 5.15 8.13
CA ASP A 14 -29.39 4.80 6.70
C ASP A 14 -28.18 3.90 6.34
N ASP A 15 -28.39 2.96 5.42
CA ASP A 15 -27.38 1.98 4.95
C ASP A 15 -26.13 2.64 4.38
N PHE A 16 -26.28 3.86 3.84
CA PHE A 16 -25.15 4.67 3.36
C PHE A 16 -24.20 5.06 4.50
N GLU A 17 -24.72 5.51 5.64
CA GLU A 17 -23.90 5.94 6.78
C GLU A 17 -23.22 4.73 7.44
N ARG A 18 -23.92 3.59 7.48
CA ARG A 18 -23.36 2.30 7.92
C ARG A 18 -22.13 1.90 7.11
N ASN A 19 -22.23 1.99 5.78
CA ASN A 19 -21.12 1.67 4.88
C ASN A 19 -19.96 2.67 5.00
N ARG A 20 -20.26 3.96 5.13
CA ARG A 20 -19.25 5.01 5.32
C ARG A 20 -18.42 4.79 6.58
N GLN A 21 -19.05 4.40 7.69
CA GLN A 21 -18.34 4.10 8.94
C GLN A 21 -17.43 2.87 8.82
N LYS A 22 -17.90 1.79 8.18
CA LYS A 22 -17.05 0.61 7.92
C LYS A 22 -15.80 0.98 7.11
N GLN A 23 -15.94 1.85 6.11
CA GLN A 23 -14.80 2.35 5.32
C GLN A 23 -13.83 3.18 6.16
N LEU A 24 -14.34 4.03 7.06
CA LEU A 24 -13.52 4.84 7.97
C LEU A 24 -12.63 3.96 8.84
N VAL A 25 -13.16 2.88 9.41
CA VAL A 25 -12.34 2.00 10.26
C VAL A 25 -11.25 1.29 9.45
N GLY A 26 -11.57 0.86 8.22
CA GLY A 26 -10.57 0.33 7.30
C GLY A 26 -9.44 1.32 7.01
N LEU A 27 -9.77 2.61 6.89
CA LEU A 27 -8.82 3.70 6.68
C LEU A 27 -7.95 3.95 7.93
N ILE A 28 -8.55 4.03 9.13
CA ILE A 28 -7.81 4.19 10.39
C ILE A 28 -6.81 3.04 10.58
N ARG A 29 -7.26 1.80 10.37
CA ARG A 29 -6.39 0.62 10.45
C ARG A 29 -5.22 0.72 9.48
N THR A 30 -5.51 1.08 8.22
CA THR A 30 -4.47 1.22 7.19
C THR A 30 -3.46 2.31 7.57
N LEU A 31 -3.93 3.45 8.09
CA LEU A 31 -3.06 4.55 8.52
C LEU A 31 -2.18 4.14 9.71
N LEU A 32 -2.71 3.45 10.71
CA LEU A 32 -1.90 2.97 11.86
C LEU A 32 -0.79 2.03 11.41
N VAL A 33 -1.11 1.06 10.54
CA VAL A 33 -0.10 0.13 10.02
C VAL A 33 0.92 0.84 9.13
N LYS A 34 0.50 1.86 8.38
CA LYS A 34 1.39 2.73 7.59
C LYS A 34 2.35 3.53 8.46
N ARG A 35 1.89 4.06 9.58
CA ARG A 35 2.73 4.77 10.52
C ARG A 35 3.72 3.82 11.20
N LEU A 36 3.27 2.61 11.55
CA LEU A 36 4.17 1.57 12.05
C LEU A 36 5.24 1.18 11.03
N GLU A 37 4.88 1.06 9.75
CA GLU A 37 5.83 0.80 8.65
C GLU A 37 6.86 1.92 8.49
N SER A 38 6.41 3.17 8.59
CA SER A 38 7.27 4.33 8.47
C SER A 38 8.26 4.41 9.63
N SER A 39 7.78 4.55 10.87
CA SER A 39 8.62 4.50 12.07
C SER A 39 7.81 4.19 13.33
N ILE A 40 8.44 3.50 14.28
CA ILE A 40 7.84 3.23 15.59
C ILE A 40 7.41 4.52 16.31
N ARG A 41 8.20 5.59 16.15
CA ARG A 41 7.89 6.88 16.78
C ARG A 41 6.66 7.54 16.17
N SER A 42 6.45 7.44 14.85
CA SER A 42 5.23 7.96 14.22
C SER A 42 3.97 7.14 14.58
N PHE A 43 4.12 5.85 14.85
CA PHE A 43 3.06 4.99 15.36
C PHE A 43 2.73 5.34 16.82
N GLU A 44 3.74 5.47 17.67
CA GLU A 44 3.60 5.90 19.06
C GLU A 44 2.89 7.26 19.16
N SER A 45 3.27 8.25 18.34
CA SER A 45 2.59 9.55 18.28
C SER A 45 1.09 9.42 17.97
N SER A 46 0.73 8.45 17.14
CA SER A 46 -0.67 8.21 16.75
C SER A 46 -1.45 7.55 17.89
N CYS A 47 -0.89 6.51 18.49
CA CYS A 47 -1.47 5.86 19.66
C CYS A 47 -1.67 6.86 20.79
N HIS A 48 -0.65 7.66 21.10
CA HIS A 48 -0.72 8.69 22.13
C HIS A 48 -1.79 9.75 21.82
N MET A 49 -1.88 10.23 20.58
CA MET A 49 -2.90 11.21 20.20
C MET A 49 -4.32 10.62 20.26
N MET A 50 -4.52 9.38 19.80
CA MET A 50 -5.81 8.68 19.90
C MET A 50 -6.22 8.51 21.36
N LEU A 51 -5.28 8.09 22.21
CA LEU A 51 -5.50 7.91 23.62
C LEU A 51 -5.90 9.22 24.31
N LYS A 52 -5.22 10.34 24.02
CA LYS A 52 -5.59 11.66 24.56
C LYS A 52 -7.00 12.09 24.15
N LYS A 53 -7.43 11.78 22.93
CA LYS A 53 -8.80 12.06 22.46
C LYS A 53 -9.83 11.18 23.17
N MET A 54 -9.52 9.90 23.39
CA MET A 54 -10.38 8.97 24.14
C MET A 54 -10.50 9.40 25.60
N LEU A 55 -9.40 9.80 26.23
CA LEU A 55 -9.38 10.36 27.58
C LEU A 55 -10.24 11.62 27.68
N ALA A 56 -10.09 12.57 26.74
CA ALA A 56 -10.94 13.76 26.68
C ALA A 56 -12.43 13.40 26.52
N TRP A 57 -12.73 12.39 25.68
CA TRP A 57 -14.10 11.94 25.48
C TRP A 57 -14.70 11.33 26.75
N CYS A 58 -13.95 10.48 27.46
CA CYS A 58 -14.36 9.91 28.74
C CYS A 58 -14.54 10.98 29.82
N ASP A 59 -13.68 12.01 29.84
CA ASP A 59 -13.75 13.11 30.80
C ASP A 59 -15.04 13.93 30.64
N VAL A 60 -15.43 14.20 29.39
CA VAL A 60 -16.66 14.94 29.06
C VAL A 60 -17.92 14.12 29.32
N HIS A 61 -17.90 12.82 29.02
CA HIS A 61 -19.10 11.98 29.08
C HIS A 61 -19.26 11.19 30.38
N GLY A 62 -18.24 11.14 31.26
CA GLY A 62 -18.32 10.56 32.59
C GLY A 62 -19.11 11.45 33.55
N GLU A 63 -20.37 11.12 33.82
CA GLU A 63 -21.26 11.93 34.67
C GLU A 63 -21.32 11.41 36.11
N SER A 64 -21.39 10.08 36.26
CA SER A 64 -21.51 9.42 37.55
C SER A 64 -20.19 9.42 38.32
N LEU A 65 -20.27 9.30 39.65
CA LEU A 65 -19.08 9.21 40.49
C LEU A 65 -18.23 7.98 40.14
N GLU A 66 -18.87 6.83 39.86
CA GLU A 66 -18.18 5.59 39.51
C GLU A 66 -17.40 5.70 38.18
N GLU A 67 -17.98 6.35 37.16
CA GLU A 67 -17.31 6.57 35.87
C GLU A 67 -16.10 7.50 36.02
N LYS A 68 -16.22 8.55 36.84
CA LYS A 68 -15.12 9.49 37.13
C LYS A 68 -13.99 8.84 37.93
N ASP A 69 -14.34 8.12 39.00
CA ASP A 69 -13.38 7.38 39.82
C ASP A 69 -12.62 6.33 38.98
N ARG A 70 -13.31 5.67 38.03
CA ARG A 70 -12.67 4.74 37.09
C ARG A 70 -11.67 5.45 36.17
N LEU A 71 -12.04 6.60 35.61
CA LEU A 71 -11.14 7.38 34.75
C LEU A 71 -9.91 7.87 35.52
N ASP A 72 -10.09 8.34 36.75
CA ASP A 72 -9.00 8.83 37.59
C ASP A 72 -8.05 7.69 38.01
N ALA A 73 -8.60 6.53 38.39
CA ALA A 73 -7.80 5.33 38.67
C ALA A 73 -6.98 4.89 37.44
N TRP A 74 -7.59 4.92 36.26
CA TRP A 74 -6.91 4.59 35.00
C TRP A 74 -5.77 5.57 34.68
N LYS A 75 -6.00 6.88 34.87
CA LYS A 75 -4.98 7.94 34.70
C LYS A 75 -3.82 7.73 35.67
N GLU A 76 -4.09 7.37 36.93
CA GLU A 76 -3.06 7.10 37.93
C GLU A 76 -2.23 5.86 37.60
N GLU A 77 -2.88 4.78 37.17
CA GLU A 77 -2.22 3.52 36.80
C GLU A 77 -1.22 3.71 35.66
N HIS A 78 -1.62 4.40 34.59
CA HIS A 78 -0.83 4.53 33.37
C HIS A 78 -0.04 5.85 33.25
N GLY A 79 -0.24 6.80 34.17
CA GLY A 79 0.34 8.15 34.10
C GLY A 79 1.85 8.19 33.92
N LYS A 80 2.59 7.21 34.47
CA LYS A 80 4.05 7.10 34.26
C LYS A 80 4.42 6.85 32.80
N LEU A 81 3.74 5.91 32.14
CA LEU A 81 3.99 5.60 30.73
C LEU A 81 3.62 6.80 29.86
N LEU A 82 2.48 7.45 30.16
CA LEU A 82 2.02 8.63 29.45
C LEU A 82 3.00 9.79 29.58
N GLY A 83 3.56 10.02 30.77
CA GLY A 83 4.61 11.02 30.97
C GLY A 83 5.87 10.74 30.16
N ILE A 84 6.31 9.48 30.09
CA ILE A 84 7.48 9.07 29.26
C ILE A 84 7.21 9.34 27.78
N VAL A 85 6.05 8.91 27.28
CA VAL A 85 5.65 9.09 25.88
C VAL A 85 5.48 10.58 25.56
N ALA A 86 4.82 11.35 26.42
CA ALA A 86 4.64 12.79 26.26
C ALA A 86 5.99 13.52 26.19
N LYS A 87 6.92 13.20 27.09
CA LYS A 87 8.27 13.76 27.07
C LYS A 87 9.00 13.42 25.77
N ARG A 88 8.98 12.17 25.33
CA ARG A 88 9.62 11.73 24.08
C ARG A 88 9.05 12.45 22.86
N GLN A 89 7.73 12.66 22.83
CA GLN A 89 7.07 13.46 21.81
C GLN A 89 7.52 14.91 21.89
N GLY A 90 7.53 15.53 23.07
CA GLY A 90 8.07 16.87 23.27
C GLY A 90 9.48 17.01 22.68
N GLU A 91 10.40 16.13 23.05
CA GLU A 91 11.78 16.11 22.53
C GLU A 91 11.86 15.94 20.99
N LEU A 92 10.94 15.18 20.39
CA LEU A 92 10.86 15.00 18.94
C LEU A 92 10.43 16.30 18.23
N TRP A 93 9.59 17.10 18.88
CA TRP A 93 9.05 18.34 18.34
C TRP A 93 9.89 19.57 18.71
N ASP A 94 10.69 19.51 19.78
CA ASP A 94 11.59 20.57 20.28
C ASP A 94 12.88 20.77 19.46
N VAL A 95 13.13 19.94 18.43
CA VAL A 95 14.37 19.98 17.59
C VAL A 95 14.63 21.35 16.93
N HIS A 96 13.67 22.28 16.95
CA HIS A 96 13.77 23.60 16.33
C HIS A 96 13.51 24.79 17.27
N GLY A 97 13.49 24.59 18.59
CA GLY A 97 13.10 25.65 19.53
C GLY A 97 11.66 26.13 19.30
N GLU A 98 10.82 25.25 18.74
CA GLU A 98 9.38 25.42 18.78
C GLU A 98 9.00 25.38 20.26
N PRO A 99 8.24 26.36 20.80
CA PRO A 99 7.68 26.21 22.13
C PRO A 99 6.79 24.98 22.11
N VAL A 100 7.34 23.85 22.58
CA VAL A 100 6.53 22.80 23.13
C VAL A 100 5.84 23.48 24.29
N ASP A 101 4.51 23.48 24.26
CA ASP A 101 3.69 23.99 25.34
C ASP A 101 3.96 23.13 26.58
N THR A 102 5.06 23.45 27.25
CA THR A 102 5.59 22.80 28.45
C THR A 102 4.76 23.18 29.67
N GLU A 103 3.85 24.16 29.54
CA GLU A 103 2.83 24.44 30.55
C GLU A 103 1.76 23.33 30.61
N SER A 104 1.71 22.41 29.63
CA SER A 104 0.85 21.22 29.67
C SER A 104 1.48 20.00 30.37
N GLU A 105 2.66 20.14 31.00
CA GLU A 105 3.32 19.03 31.72
C GLU A 105 2.53 18.51 32.93
N GLU A 106 1.53 19.26 33.42
CA GLU A 106 0.70 18.85 34.58
C GLU A 106 -0.62 18.16 34.19
N ASP A 107 -1.16 18.37 32.98
CA ASP A 107 -2.45 17.81 32.55
C ASP A 107 -2.31 16.74 31.45
N ILE A 108 -2.68 15.50 31.78
CA ILE A 108 -2.68 14.35 30.85
C ILE A 108 -3.60 14.63 29.63
N ILE A 109 -4.60 15.49 29.80
CA ILE A 109 -5.58 15.86 28.77
C ILE A 109 -5.48 17.36 28.46
N PRO A 110 -5.02 17.75 27.26
CA PRO A 110 -5.07 19.14 26.82
C PRO A 110 -6.50 19.71 26.82
N VAL A 111 -6.67 20.94 27.32
CA VAL A 111 -7.97 21.61 27.42
C VAL A 111 -8.65 21.78 26.05
N GLU A 112 -7.86 21.97 24.99
CA GLU A 112 -8.38 22.10 23.63
C GLU A 112 -9.04 20.80 23.14
N LEU A 113 -8.55 19.64 23.60
CA LEU A 113 -9.15 18.35 23.23
C LEU A 113 -10.49 18.17 23.93
N ILE A 114 -10.60 18.57 25.19
CA ILE A 114 -11.87 18.56 25.95
C ILE A 114 -12.89 19.46 25.24
N ALA A 115 -12.49 20.70 24.91
CA ALA A 115 -13.36 21.66 24.23
C ALA A 115 -13.80 21.21 22.82
N ALA A 116 -13.05 20.32 22.17
CA ALA A 116 -13.37 19.77 20.86
C ALA A 116 -14.34 18.57 20.91
N VAL A 117 -14.65 18.04 22.09
CA VAL A 117 -15.60 16.93 22.24
C VAL A 117 -17.03 17.47 22.11
N GLU A 118 -17.77 16.90 21.16
CA GLU A 118 -19.22 17.13 21.06
C GLU A 118 -19.94 16.31 22.14
N GLU A 119 -20.74 16.99 22.97
CA GLU A 119 -21.52 16.37 24.04
C GLU A 119 -22.69 15.56 23.44
N GLN A 120 -22.80 14.29 23.85
CA GLN A 120 -23.82 13.37 23.37
C GLN A 120 -24.87 13.10 24.44
N SER A 121 -26.15 13.11 24.05
CA SER A 121 -27.24 12.78 24.98
C SER A 121 -27.32 11.29 25.25
N ARG A 122 -27.28 10.92 26.54
CA ARG A 122 -27.52 9.55 27.04
C ARG A 122 -28.91 9.01 26.71
N GLU A 123 -29.86 9.87 26.31
CA GLU A 123 -31.20 9.45 25.87
C GLU A 123 -31.19 8.90 24.44
N THR A 124 -30.26 9.36 23.61
CA THR A 124 -30.17 9.00 22.18
C THR A 124 -29.05 8.01 21.88
N VAL A 125 -28.04 7.95 22.74
CA VAL A 125 -26.83 7.15 22.55
C VAL A 125 -26.52 6.37 23.82
N ASP A 126 -26.14 5.10 23.68
CA ASP A 126 -25.67 4.24 24.77
C ASP A 126 -24.25 4.63 25.21
N VAL A 127 -24.14 5.77 25.90
CA VAL A 127 -22.88 6.35 26.37
C VAL A 127 -22.15 5.41 27.34
N VAL A 128 -22.89 4.68 28.17
CA VAL A 128 -22.30 3.74 29.15
C VAL A 128 -21.53 2.64 28.43
N ARG A 129 -22.13 2.05 27.39
CA ARG A 129 -21.45 1.05 26.57
C ARG A 129 -20.26 1.64 25.79
N ILE A 130 -20.38 2.85 25.27
CA ILE A 130 -19.24 3.52 24.60
C ILE A 130 -18.09 3.75 25.58
N LEU A 131 -18.38 4.15 26.83
CA LEU A 131 -17.36 4.28 27.87
C LEU A 131 -16.63 2.96 28.08
N ASP A 132 -17.36 1.85 28.26
CA ASP A 132 -16.78 0.52 28.43
C ASP A 132 -15.87 0.10 27.26
N ASP A 133 -16.38 0.25 26.02
CA ASP A 133 -15.62 -0.08 24.82
C ASP A 133 -14.40 0.87 24.64
N THR A 134 -14.52 2.14 25.04
CA THR A 134 -13.43 3.13 25.00
C THR A 134 -12.32 2.76 25.98
N PHE A 135 -12.66 2.35 27.22
CA PHE A 135 -11.65 1.86 28.17
C PHE A 135 -10.92 0.62 27.63
N SER A 136 -11.63 -0.33 27.01
CA SER A 136 -11.00 -1.49 26.38
C SER A 136 -10.06 -1.08 25.24
N ASP A 137 -10.46 -0.11 24.40
CA ASP A 137 -9.61 0.41 23.33
C ASP A 137 -8.38 1.16 23.89
N MET A 138 -8.55 1.91 24.98
CA MET A 138 -7.47 2.60 25.69
C MET A 138 -6.45 1.60 26.26
N ASP A 139 -6.89 0.51 26.88
CA ASP A 139 -6.02 -0.55 27.40
C ASP A 139 -5.21 -1.21 26.27
N GLN A 140 -5.85 -1.43 25.12
CA GLN A 140 -5.17 -1.96 23.94
C GLN A 140 -4.10 -1.00 23.40
N LEU A 141 -4.38 0.32 23.39
CA LEU A 141 -3.41 1.35 23.01
C LEU A 141 -2.25 1.43 24.02
N ILE A 142 -2.51 1.28 25.32
CA ILE A 142 -1.45 1.17 26.33
C ILE A 142 -0.53 -0.01 26.02
N GLY A 143 -1.08 -1.19 25.72
CA GLY A 143 -0.28 -2.35 25.32
C GLY A 143 0.64 -2.06 24.12
N PHE A 144 0.15 -1.30 23.12
CA PHE A 144 0.98 -0.86 22.00
C PHE A 144 2.08 0.14 22.41
N LEU A 145 1.76 1.09 23.29
CA LEU A 145 2.73 2.07 23.81
C LEU A 145 3.81 1.39 24.67
N GLU A 146 3.46 0.38 25.46
CA GLU A 146 4.40 -0.43 26.23
C GLU A 146 5.38 -1.17 25.31
N LEU A 147 4.87 -1.82 24.26
CA LEU A 147 5.70 -2.47 23.24
C LEU A 147 6.62 -1.46 22.55
N ALA A 148 6.10 -0.28 22.16
CA ALA A 148 6.90 0.78 21.56
C ALA A 148 7.97 1.33 22.51
N ASN A 149 7.68 1.36 23.82
CA ASN A 149 8.61 1.81 24.85
C ASN A 149 9.76 0.82 25.11
N GLN A 150 9.56 -0.47 24.81
CA GLN A 150 10.61 -1.48 24.91
C GLN A 150 11.62 -1.41 23.76
N ILE A 151 11.30 -0.68 22.68
CA ILE A 151 12.16 -0.56 21.50
C ILE A 151 13.16 0.57 21.70
N ASP A 152 14.44 0.20 21.65
CA ASP A 152 15.57 1.13 21.64
C ASP A 152 15.78 1.73 20.25
N ASP A 153 15.73 3.05 20.15
CA ASP A 153 16.00 3.81 18.91
C ASP A 153 17.39 3.51 18.33
N ALA A 154 18.36 3.10 19.17
CA ALA A 154 19.68 2.69 18.74
C ALA A 154 19.71 1.36 17.99
N GLN A 155 18.66 0.53 18.13
CA GLN A 155 18.54 -0.78 17.51
C GLN A 155 17.51 -0.80 16.37
N ASP A 156 17.00 0.36 15.94
CA ASP A 156 16.13 0.46 14.77
C ASP A 156 16.91 0.07 13.50
N ASP A 157 16.65 -1.15 13.01
CA ASP A 157 17.34 -1.72 11.84
C ASP A 157 17.14 -0.89 10.57
N LYS A 158 15.97 -0.26 10.42
CA LYS A 158 15.63 0.57 9.25
C LYS A 158 16.49 1.83 9.26
N VAL A 159 16.59 2.49 10.41
CA VAL A 159 17.45 3.68 10.60
C VAL A 159 18.93 3.31 10.51
N ARG A 160 19.36 2.19 11.10
CA ARG A 160 20.74 1.71 10.99
C ARG A 160 21.14 1.46 9.55
N LYS A 161 20.25 0.85 8.76
CA LYS A 161 20.49 0.65 7.33
C LYS A 161 20.61 1.98 6.60
N LEU A 162 19.76 2.97 6.92
CA LEU A 162 19.85 4.31 6.35
C LEU A 162 21.18 5.00 6.70
N ILE A 163 21.63 4.93 7.96
CA ILE A 163 22.92 5.48 8.40
C ILE A 163 24.07 4.81 7.63
N ALA A 164 24.04 3.48 7.50
CA ALA A 164 25.06 2.74 6.76
C ALA A 164 25.10 3.13 5.27
N LEU A 165 23.93 3.34 4.66
CA LEU A 165 23.82 3.83 3.29
C LEU A 165 24.44 5.24 3.15
N LEU A 166 24.08 6.17 4.03
CA LEU A 166 24.60 7.54 3.98
C LEU A 166 26.10 7.65 4.32
N SER A 167 26.64 6.70 5.08
CA SER A 167 28.04 6.75 5.55
C SER A 167 29.03 5.99 4.68
N SER A 168 28.61 4.91 4.02
CA SER A 168 29.53 3.93 3.44
C SER A 168 29.15 3.43 2.05
N ASP A 169 27.92 3.68 1.59
CA ASP A 169 27.51 3.27 0.25
C ASP A 169 28.19 4.12 -0.81
N GLU A 170 28.74 3.47 -1.85
CA GLU A 170 29.48 4.17 -2.90
C GLU A 170 28.65 5.17 -3.69
N GLU A 171 27.32 4.99 -3.72
CA GLU A 171 26.40 5.85 -4.47
C GLU A 171 25.81 7.00 -3.65
N LEU A 172 25.89 6.93 -2.31
CA LEU A 172 25.27 7.90 -1.40
C LEU A 172 26.27 8.64 -0.50
N ALA A 173 27.38 8.01 -0.10
CA ALA A 173 28.32 8.61 0.83
C ALA A 173 28.97 9.89 0.27
N GLY A 174 28.94 10.97 1.07
CA GLY A 174 29.49 12.28 0.70
C GLY A 174 28.75 12.98 -0.44
N ARG A 175 27.50 12.58 -0.73
CA ARG A 175 26.67 13.16 -1.80
C ARG A 175 25.43 13.81 -1.22
N LYS A 176 24.83 14.69 -2.01
CA LYS A 176 23.53 15.27 -1.68
C LYS A 176 22.41 14.27 -1.86
N VAL A 177 21.67 14.00 -0.79
CA VAL A 177 20.60 13.00 -0.75
C VAL A 177 19.30 13.65 -0.31
N LEU A 178 18.25 13.40 -1.09
CA LEU A 178 16.89 13.78 -0.74
C LEU A 178 16.14 12.56 -0.19
N ILE A 179 15.66 12.65 1.05
CA ILE A 179 14.93 11.57 1.72
C ILE A 179 13.45 11.97 1.83
N PHE A 180 12.58 11.10 1.36
CA PHE A 180 11.14 11.27 1.46
C PHE A 180 10.50 10.34 2.48
N THR A 181 9.57 10.89 3.26
CA THR A 181 8.69 10.15 4.18
C THR A 181 7.29 10.75 4.18
N GLU A 182 6.27 9.94 4.37
CA GLU A 182 4.86 10.34 4.42
C GLU A 182 4.53 11.14 5.70
N PHE A 183 5.26 10.91 6.80
CA PHE A 183 4.91 11.44 8.13
C PHE A 183 5.96 12.40 8.69
N ALA A 184 5.49 13.53 9.22
CA ALA A 184 6.34 14.54 9.85
C ALA A 184 7.08 14.01 11.10
N ASP A 185 6.42 13.18 11.91
CA ASP A 185 7.04 12.52 13.07
C ASP A 185 8.25 11.67 12.66
N THR A 186 8.13 10.93 11.54
CA THR A 186 9.24 10.16 10.98
C THR A 186 10.35 11.09 10.48
N ALA A 187 10.03 12.18 9.79
CA ALA A 187 11.04 13.11 9.30
C ALA A 187 11.91 13.69 10.43
N ARG A 188 11.28 14.14 11.52
CA ARG A 188 11.97 14.67 12.70
C ARG A 188 12.76 13.59 13.44
N TYR A 189 12.19 12.39 13.54
CA TYR A 189 12.86 11.23 14.12
C TYR A 189 14.15 10.91 13.37
N LEU A 190 14.08 10.85 12.04
CA LEU A 190 15.25 10.62 11.20
C LEU A 190 16.28 11.75 11.33
N GLU A 191 15.87 13.02 11.32
CA GLU A 191 16.80 14.14 11.51
C GLU A 191 17.60 13.99 12.82
N ARG A 192 16.93 13.70 13.93
CA ARG A 192 17.58 13.49 15.23
C ARG A 192 18.58 12.34 15.16
N ARG A 193 18.15 11.18 14.65
CA ARG A 193 18.98 9.96 14.63
C ARG A 193 20.19 10.09 13.70
N LEU A 194 20.03 10.75 12.56
CA LEU A 194 21.13 10.98 11.61
C LEU A 194 22.15 11.98 12.19
N LYS A 195 21.70 13.03 12.89
CA LYS A 195 22.58 13.96 13.61
C LYS A 195 23.35 13.27 14.74
N GLU A 196 22.68 12.45 15.54
CA GLU A 196 23.31 11.65 16.60
C GLU A 196 24.34 10.65 16.05
N ALA A 197 24.11 10.13 14.85
CA ALA A 197 25.05 9.26 14.15
C ALA A 197 26.23 10.01 13.50
N GLY A 198 26.25 11.35 13.56
CA GLY A 198 27.32 12.18 13.01
C GLY A 198 27.25 12.39 11.50
N ILE A 199 26.09 12.19 10.88
CA ILE A 199 25.89 12.51 9.46
C ILE A 199 25.91 14.04 9.30
N PRO A 200 26.77 14.60 8.42
CA PRO A 200 26.87 16.05 8.24
C PRO A 200 25.66 16.62 7.49
N GLY A 201 25.38 17.91 7.73
CA GLY A 201 24.44 18.67 6.91
C GLY A 201 23.02 18.11 6.84
N VAL A 202 22.51 17.49 7.92
CA VAL A 202 21.16 16.90 7.95
C VAL A 202 20.14 17.94 8.38
N GLU A 203 19.05 18.04 7.62
CA GLU A 203 17.91 18.89 7.98
C GLU A 203 16.58 18.29 7.51
N SER A 204 15.51 18.47 8.30
CA SER A 204 14.15 18.15 7.88
C SER A 204 13.29 19.39 7.61
N VAL A 205 12.32 19.23 6.70
CA VAL A 205 11.29 20.21 6.37
C VAL A 205 9.93 19.52 6.31
N THR A 206 8.98 19.97 7.13
CA THR A 206 7.65 19.36 7.28
C THR A 206 6.56 20.42 7.28
N SER A 207 5.30 20.08 6.95
CA SER A 207 4.21 21.08 6.86
C SER A 207 4.02 21.94 8.13
N ARG A 208 4.48 21.44 9.28
CA ARG A 208 4.44 22.10 10.58
C ARG A 208 5.74 22.80 10.98
N SER A 209 6.77 22.84 10.12
CA SER A 209 7.99 23.58 10.41
C SER A 209 7.78 25.08 10.17
N ASN A 210 8.12 25.92 11.15
CA ASN A 210 8.18 27.40 11.00
C ASN A 210 9.40 27.89 10.20
N LYS A 211 10.13 27.00 9.53
CA LYS A 211 11.33 27.33 8.76
C LYS A 211 10.98 28.05 7.47
N ASP A 212 11.79 29.02 7.08
CA ASP A 212 11.71 29.60 5.75
C ASP A 212 12.11 28.53 4.72
N ARG A 213 11.11 28.08 3.95
CA ARG A 213 11.29 27.06 2.92
C ARG A 213 12.28 27.50 1.86
N ARG A 214 12.31 28.81 1.53
CA ARG A 214 13.26 29.33 0.53
C ARG A 214 14.68 29.17 1.03
N ASP A 215 14.91 29.43 2.31
CA ASP A 215 16.23 29.28 2.92
C ASP A 215 16.70 27.82 2.93
N VAL A 216 15.84 26.88 3.33
CA VAL A 216 16.15 25.43 3.29
C VAL A 216 16.49 25.00 1.86
N VAL A 217 15.73 25.46 0.86
CA VAL A 217 15.95 25.12 -0.55
C VAL A 217 17.25 25.72 -1.07
N GLN A 218 17.56 26.97 -0.73
CA GLN A 218 18.84 27.60 -1.07
C GLN A 218 20.02 26.88 -0.42
N ARG A 219 19.89 26.43 0.83
CA ARG A 219 20.95 25.68 1.52
C ARG A 219 21.11 24.25 0.99
N PHE A 220 20.04 23.62 0.50
CA PHE A 220 20.11 22.26 -0.06
C PHE A 220 20.45 22.24 -1.55
N SER A 221 19.94 23.17 -2.35
CA SER A 221 20.12 23.23 -3.79
C SER A 221 20.59 24.63 -4.24
N PRO A 222 21.74 25.12 -3.76
CA PRO A 222 22.18 26.49 -4.00
C PRO A 222 22.24 26.84 -5.49
N PHE A 223 22.83 25.97 -6.31
CA PHE A 223 23.14 26.28 -7.71
C PHE A 223 21.88 26.47 -8.57
N TYR A 224 20.84 25.67 -8.34
CA TYR A 224 19.55 25.79 -9.03
C TYR A 224 18.59 26.80 -8.40
N ASN A 225 19.04 27.55 -7.37
CA ASN A 225 18.25 28.57 -6.68
C ASN A 225 19.01 29.91 -6.56
N ASP A 226 19.79 30.25 -7.60
CA ASP A 226 20.48 31.53 -7.78
C ASP A 226 21.43 31.94 -6.64
N THR A 227 22.04 30.95 -5.96
CA THR A 227 23.09 31.15 -4.96
C THR A 227 24.23 30.13 -5.17
N ASP A 228 25.24 30.14 -4.32
CA ASP A 228 26.35 29.19 -4.33
C ASP A 228 26.87 28.93 -2.91
N PRO A 229 27.65 27.85 -2.68
CA PRO A 229 28.18 27.55 -1.35
C PRO A 229 29.05 28.66 -0.74
N ILE A 230 29.68 29.52 -1.56
CA ILE A 230 30.50 30.63 -1.08
C ILE A 230 29.59 31.72 -0.51
N ASP A 231 28.54 32.10 -1.24
CA ASP A 231 27.53 33.06 -0.81
C ASP A 231 26.83 32.61 0.49
N LEU A 232 26.47 31.32 0.58
CA LEU A 232 25.93 30.75 1.82
C LEU A 232 26.88 30.95 3.01
N ASN A 233 28.16 30.58 2.85
CA ASN A 233 29.16 30.70 3.91
C ASN A 233 29.42 32.17 4.31
N VAL A 234 29.46 33.10 3.35
CA VAL A 234 29.57 34.54 3.61
C VAL A 234 28.43 35.04 4.49
N HIS A 235 27.23 34.49 4.31
CA HIS A 235 26.05 34.78 5.12
C HIS A 235 25.92 33.90 6.38
N GLY A 236 26.95 33.11 6.73
CA GLY A 236 26.93 32.23 7.90
C GLY A 236 25.94 31.07 7.80
N ARG A 237 25.47 30.75 6.59
CA ARG A 237 24.54 29.65 6.32
C ARG A 237 25.31 28.41 5.91
N GLN A 238 25.04 27.29 6.58
CA GLN A 238 25.65 26.00 6.23
C GLN A 238 24.84 25.30 5.14
N GLU A 239 25.55 24.72 4.18
CA GLU A 239 24.97 23.91 3.12
C GLU A 239 24.38 22.60 3.70
N ILE A 240 23.20 22.22 3.23
CA ILE A 240 22.52 20.98 3.62
C ILE A 240 22.94 19.88 2.65
N GLU A 241 23.41 18.74 3.18
CA GLU A 241 23.79 17.55 2.41
C GLU A 241 22.65 16.53 2.35
N VAL A 242 21.93 16.35 3.46
CA VAL A 242 20.80 15.42 3.55
C VAL A 242 19.54 16.19 3.92
N LEU A 243 18.60 16.28 2.98
CA LEU A 243 17.30 16.92 3.20
C LEU A 243 16.23 15.85 3.37
N ILE A 244 15.48 15.91 4.46
CA ILE A 244 14.35 15.02 4.75
C ILE A 244 13.06 15.81 4.57
N SER A 245 12.15 15.34 3.74
CA SER A 245 10.93 16.08 3.41
C SER A 245 9.69 15.20 3.32
N THR A 246 8.56 15.80 3.66
CA THR A 246 7.23 15.24 3.35
C THR A 246 6.75 15.67 1.97
N ASP A 247 5.96 14.83 1.30
CA ASP A 247 5.47 15.07 -0.07
C ASP A 247 4.86 16.46 -0.30
N MET A 248 4.03 16.93 0.64
CA MET A 248 3.35 18.21 0.54
C MET A 248 4.29 19.42 0.46
N LEU A 249 5.53 19.29 0.95
CA LEU A 249 6.47 20.40 1.03
C LEU A 249 7.52 20.41 -0.06
N ALA A 250 7.82 19.28 -0.68
CA ALA A 250 8.72 19.25 -1.83
C ALA A 250 8.04 19.71 -3.13
N ASP A 251 6.73 19.94 -3.12
CA ASP A 251 6.02 20.37 -4.31
C ASP A 251 6.45 21.77 -4.77
N GLY A 252 6.68 21.92 -6.08
CA GLY A 252 7.14 23.18 -6.68
C GLY A 252 8.61 23.57 -6.45
N LEU A 253 9.39 22.83 -5.66
CA LEU A 253 10.79 23.20 -5.35
C LEU A 253 11.79 22.68 -6.39
N ASN A 254 12.84 23.46 -6.68
CA ASN A 254 13.97 23.04 -7.54
C ASN A 254 15.06 22.44 -6.66
N LEU A 255 15.23 21.12 -6.71
CA LEU A 255 16.16 20.36 -5.86
C LEU A 255 17.22 19.59 -6.68
N GLN A 256 17.50 20.08 -7.89
CA GLN A 256 18.29 19.41 -8.94
C GLN A 256 19.80 19.34 -8.64
N ASP A 257 20.27 20.02 -7.59
CA ASP A 257 21.62 19.81 -7.05
C ASP A 257 21.80 18.37 -6.54
N ALA A 258 20.71 17.72 -6.11
CA ALA A 258 20.69 16.32 -5.70
C ALA A 258 20.32 15.41 -6.87
N THR A 259 21.05 14.29 -7.00
CA THR A 259 20.78 13.22 -7.99
C THR A 259 20.48 11.88 -7.31
N ARG A 260 20.39 11.89 -5.99
CA ARG A 260 20.18 10.71 -5.14
C ARG A 260 18.94 10.91 -4.29
N LEU A 261 18.04 9.94 -4.34
CA LEU A 261 16.74 10.02 -3.66
C LEU A 261 16.48 8.74 -2.86
N ILE A 262 15.97 8.86 -1.63
CA ILE A 262 15.56 7.71 -0.82
C ILE A 262 14.09 7.88 -0.46
N ASN A 263 13.26 6.93 -0.88
CA ASN A 263 11.92 6.75 -0.33
C ASN A 263 12.04 5.90 0.94
N TYR A 264 11.97 6.54 2.10
CA TYR A 264 12.06 5.86 3.39
C TYR A 264 10.79 5.06 3.70
N ASP A 265 9.65 5.53 3.21
CA ASP A 265 8.39 4.80 3.14
C ASP A 265 7.74 5.00 1.77
N ILE A 266 7.06 3.96 1.30
CA ILE A 266 6.47 3.93 -0.04
C ILE A 266 5.04 4.43 0.02
N HIS A 267 4.73 5.53 -0.65
CA HIS A 267 3.37 6.03 -0.71
C HIS A 267 2.45 5.02 -1.41
N TRP A 268 1.21 4.85 -0.91
CA TRP A 268 0.21 3.96 -1.53
C TRP A 268 -0.28 4.41 -2.92
N ASN A 269 0.13 5.63 -3.32
CA ASN A 269 -0.24 6.23 -4.59
C ASN A 269 1.06 6.39 -5.41
N PRO A 270 1.26 5.59 -6.47
CA PRO A 270 2.48 5.63 -7.26
C PRO A 270 2.70 6.96 -7.98
N VAL A 271 1.64 7.74 -8.23
CA VAL A 271 1.79 9.12 -8.73
C VAL A 271 2.68 9.95 -7.80
N GLN A 272 2.54 9.77 -6.48
CA GLN A 272 3.37 10.49 -5.51
C GLN A 272 4.83 10.06 -5.62
N ILE A 273 5.12 8.78 -5.82
CA ILE A 273 6.48 8.27 -6.02
C ILE A 273 7.11 8.87 -7.29
N ILE A 274 6.36 8.89 -8.40
CA ILE A 274 6.82 9.50 -9.66
C ILE A 274 7.06 11.01 -9.46
N GLN A 275 6.17 11.70 -8.74
CA GLN A 275 6.34 13.11 -8.43
C GLN A 275 7.55 13.39 -7.54
N ARG A 276 7.89 12.50 -6.58
CA ARG A 276 9.13 12.56 -5.78
C ARG A 276 10.36 12.47 -6.68
N ILE A 277 10.39 11.54 -7.62
CA ILE A 277 11.49 11.39 -8.60
C ILE A 277 11.58 12.65 -9.48
N GLY A 278 10.45 13.17 -9.96
CA GLY A 278 10.37 14.41 -10.73
C GLY A 278 10.79 15.69 -9.99
N ARG A 279 11.17 15.62 -8.70
CA ARG A 279 11.81 16.74 -7.99
C ARG A 279 13.28 16.92 -8.37
N VAL A 280 13.94 15.81 -8.66
CA VAL A 280 15.34 15.77 -9.08
C VAL A 280 15.46 15.53 -10.58
N ASP A 281 14.49 14.83 -11.19
CA ASP A 281 14.41 14.58 -12.63
C ASP A 281 13.74 15.74 -13.37
N ARG A 282 14.53 16.80 -13.59
CA ARG A 282 14.11 18.03 -14.28
C ARG A 282 15.18 18.48 -15.26
N ARG A 283 14.79 19.35 -16.19
CA ARG A 283 15.69 19.92 -17.21
C ARG A 283 16.93 20.54 -16.57
N LEU A 284 18.09 20.01 -16.94
CA LEU A 284 19.37 20.50 -16.44
C LEU A 284 19.85 21.67 -17.30
N ASN A 285 20.47 22.67 -16.66
CA ASN A 285 21.11 23.78 -17.36
C ASN A 285 22.61 23.53 -17.48
N PRO A 286 23.19 23.46 -18.71
CA PRO A 286 24.61 23.19 -18.91
C PRO A 286 25.55 24.11 -18.12
N GLU A 287 25.22 25.40 -17.98
CA GLU A 287 26.06 26.36 -17.26
C GLU A 287 26.08 26.09 -15.75
N ILE A 288 24.93 25.70 -15.19
CA ILE A 288 24.79 25.35 -13.77
C ILE A 288 25.51 24.02 -13.49
N GLU A 289 25.39 23.05 -14.40
CA GLU A 289 26.07 21.77 -14.28
C GLU A 289 27.59 21.90 -14.30
N GLU A 290 28.15 22.77 -15.15
CA GLU A 290 29.60 23.02 -15.14
C GLU A 290 30.07 23.68 -13.84
N LYS A 291 29.28 24.58 -13.25
CA LYS A 291 29.58 25.15 -11.92
C LYS A 291 29.58 24.07 -10.82
N ILE A 292 28.57 23.20 -10.80
CA ILE A 292 28.48 22.09 -9.83
C ILE A 292 29.66 21.13 -9.99
N LYS A 293 30.07 20.82 -11.22
CA LYS A 293 31.23 19.95 -11.48
C LYS A 293 32.53 20.54 -10.96
N GLN A 294 32.73 21.85 -11.13
CA GLN A 294 33.92 22.55 -10.66
C GLN A 294 33.98 22.58 -9.13
N ASP A 295 32.86 22.87 -8.47
CA ASP A 295 32.77 22.92 -7.01
C ASP A 295 32.94 21.53 -6.36
N ARG A 296 32.23 20.53 -6.89
CA ARG A 296 32.19 19.16 -6.32
C ARG A 296 33.11 18.18 -7.03
N ALA A 297 34.23 18.65 -7.57
CA ALA A 297 35.18 17.84 -8.35
C ALA A 297 35.76 16.64 -7.57
N ALA A 298 35.81 16.73 -6.24
CA ALA A 298 36.31 15.66 -5.38
C ALA A 298 35.30 14.50 -5.14
N THR A 299 34.00 14.79 -5.20
CA THR A 299 32.91 13.84 -4.91
C THR A 299 32.18 13.37 -6.17
N ASN A 300 32.29 14.10 -7.28
CA ASN A 300 31.79 13.68 -8.58
C ASN A 300 32.77 12.70 -9.25
N LYS A 301 32.39 11.43 -9.41
CA LYS A 301 33.12 10.55 -10.34
C LYS A 301 32.69 10.92 -11.77
N ASN A 302 33.62 10.87 -12.72
CA ASN A 302 33.36 11.26 -14.11
C ASN A 302 32.13 10.54 -14.69
N GLY A 303 31.13 11.30 -15.17
CA GLY A 303 29.96 10.77 -15.90
C GLY A 303 28.69 10.52 -15.08
N GLU A 304 28.64 10.88 -13.80
CA GLU A 304 27.48 10.58 -12.93
C GLU A 304 26.37 11.64 -12.93
N ARG A 305 26.70 12.91 -13.21
CA ARG A 305 25.68 13.98 -13.34
C ARG A 305 24.80 13.71 -14.55
N GLY A 306 23.48 13.83 -14.37
CA GLY A 306 22.47 13.41 -15.36
C GLY A 306 21.92 12.00 -15.14
N ARG A 307 22.53 11.18 -14.26
CA ARG A 307 21.95 9.91 -13.81
C ARG A 307 21.33 10.05 -12.44
N ILE A 308 20.02 9.83 -12.38
CA ILE A 308 19.25 9.81 -11.13
C ILE A 308 19.18 8.39 -10.64
N VAL A 309 19.51 8.20 -9.37
CA VAL A 309 19.44 6.90 -8.69
C VAL A 309 18.60 7.08 -7.46
N TYR A 310 17.68 6.15 -7.22
CA TYR A 310 16.82 6.19 -6.05
C TYR A 310 16.75 4.83 -5.34
N TRP A 311 16.47 4.88 -4.05
CA TRP A 311 16.29 3.71 -3.19
C TRP A 311 14.89 3.70 -2.62
N ASN A 312 14.34 2.50 -2.50
CA ASN A 312 13.03 2.25 -1.91
C ASN A 312 13.22 1.35 -0.69
N PHE A 313 12.86 1.83 0.49
CA PHE A 313 12.72 0.97 1.66
C PHE A 313 11.38 0.25 1.57
N LEU A 314 11.44 -1.07 1.39
CA LEU A 314 10.26 -1.91 1.28
C LEU A 314 9.84 -2.42 2.67
N PRO A 315 8.53 -2.57 2.92
CA PRO A 315 8.04 -3.13 4.18
C PRO A 315 8.51 -4.59 4.33
N PRO A 316 8.73 -5.07 5.58
CA PRO A 316 8.95 -6.48 5.85
C PRO A 316 7.79 -7.35 5.32
N GLU A 317 8.05 -8.60 4.94
CA GLU A 317 7.04 -9.49 4.34
C GLU A 317 5.76 -9.60 5.17
N ASP A 318 5.88 -9.69 6.49
CA ASP A 318 4.72 -9.81 7.39
C ASP A 318 3.85 -8.54 7.41
N LEU A 319 4.48 -7.37 7.29
CA LEU A 319 3.78 -6.09 7.21
C LEU A 319 3.19 -5.87 5.81
N ALA A 320 3.88 -6.33 4.76
CA ALA A 320 3.39 -6.32 3.40
C ALA A 320 2.10 -7.15 3.24
N LYS A 321 2.01 -8.30 3.93
CA LYS A 321 0.80 -9.15 4.00
C LYS A 321 -0.40 -8.40 4.59
N LEU A 322 -0.18 -7.55 5.60
CA LEU A 322 -1.25 -6.80 6.28
C LEU A 322 -1.79 -5.64 5.42
N ILE A 323 -0.91 -4.91 4.74
CA ILE A 323 -1.32 -3.69 4.02
C ILE A 323 -1.76 -4.00 2.57
N SER A 324 -1.31 -5.13 1.99
CA SER A 324 -1.33 -5.39 0.54
C SER A 324 -0.80 -4.19 -0.28
N LEU A 325 0.11 -3.42 0.34
CA LEU A 325 0.57 -2.13 -0.18
C LEU A 325 1.22 -2.30 -1.55
N MET A 326 2.15 -3.26 -1.65
CA MET A 326 2.88 -3.54 -2.88
C MET A 326 1.93 -3.93 -4.02
N GLN A 327 0.98 -4.83 -3.78
CA GLN A 327 -0.03 -5.21 -4.79
C GLN A 327 -0.84 -3.99 -5.27
N LYS A 328 -1.29 -3.13 -4.34
CA LYS A 328 -2.07 -1.94 -4.68
C LYS A 328 -1.26 -0.90 -5.44
N VAL A 329 0.00 -0.68 -5.05
CA VAL A 329 0.89 0.30 -5.68
C VAL A 329 1.31 -0.20 -7.06
N SER A 330 1.72 -1.46 -7.20
CA SER A 330 2.06 -2.05 -8.50
C SER A 330 0.87 -2.03 -9.46
N HIS A 331 -0.33 -2.43 -9.03
CA HIS A 331 -1.53 -2.39 -9.87
C HIS A 331 -1.87 -0.94 -10.31
N LYS A 332 -1.80 0.03 -9.41
CA LYS A 332 -2.03 1.44 -9.78
C LYS A 332 -0.94 1.98 -10.70
N THR A 333 0.31 1.57 -10.50
CA THR A 333 1.45 1.97 -11.34
C THR A 333 1.23 1.46 -12.74
N PHE A 334 0.83 0.20 -12.88
CA PHE A 334 0.43 -0.40 -14.14
C PHE A 334 -0.71 0.39 -14.81
N VAL A 335 -1.80 0.68 -14.11
CA VAL A 335 -2.94 1.45 -14.68
C VAL A 335 -2.50 2.83 -15.19
N ILE A 336 -1.63 3.54 -14.47
CA ILE A 336 -1.09 4.84 -14.89
C ILE A 336 -0.14 4.69 -16.07
N SER A 337 0.75 3.69 -16.01
CA SER A 337 1.70 3.33 -17.07
C SER A 337 0.96 3.03 -18.39
N ALA A 338 -0.09 2.23 -18.31
CA ALA A 338 -0.99 1.92 -19.41
C ALA A 338 -1.69 3.19 -19.92
N THR A 339 -2.29 3.99 -19.04
CA THR A 339 -3.03 5.20 -19.46
C THR A 339 -2.12 6.25 -20.11
N MET A 340 -0.88 6.40 -19.64
CA MET A 340 0.04 7.45 -20.09
C MET A 340 1.06 6.97 -21.14
N GLY A 341 1.10 5.68 -21.47
CA GLY A 341 2.05 5.10 -22.42
C GLY A 341 3.51 5.19 -21.98
N VAL A 342 3.77 5.29 -20.67
CA VAL A 342 5.12 5.43 -20.12
C VAL A 342 5.64 4.05 -19.75
N GLN A 343 6.73 3.57 -20.36
CA GLN A 343 7.40 2.34 -19.94
C GLN A 343 8.06 2.54 -18.56
N THR A 344 7.30 2.37 -17.49
CA THR A 344 7.86 2.33 -16.12
C THR A 344 8.39 0.92 -15.84
N GLY A 345 9.50 0.56 -16.51
CA GLY A 345 10.04 -0.80 -16.47
C GLY A 345 10.42 -1.29 -15.07
N HIS A 346 10.84 -0.39 -14.16
CA HIS A 346 11.25 -0.75 -12.79
C HIS A 346 11.03 0.45 -11.85
N LEU A 347 9.88 0.56 -11.16
CA LEU A 347 9.58 1.67 -10.25
C LEU A 347 9.85 1.31 -8.78
N LEU A 348 9.53 0.07 -8.40
CA LEU A 348 9.60 -0.38 -7.02
C LEU A 348 10.84 -1.22 -6.73
N SER A 349 11.24 -2.08 -7.67
CA SER A 349 12.44 -2.91 -7.53
C SER A 349 13.11 -3.20 -8.88
N PRO A 350 14.43 -3.46 -8.92
CA PRO A 350 15.14 -3.81 -10.16
C PRO A 350 14.66 -5.12 -10.80
N ASP A 351 14.11 -6.03 -10.01
CA ASP A 351 13.61 -7.33 -10.47
C ASP A 351 12.11 -7.29 -10.83
N GLU A 352 11.50 -6.10 -10.84
CA GLU A 352 10.10 -5.91 -11.22
C GLU A 352 9.94 -6.32 -12.70
N LYS A 353 9.45 -7.54 -12.91
CA LYS A 353 8.82 -7.96 -14.16
C LYS A 353 7.35 -7.59 -13.98
N LEU A 354 6.89 -6.49 -14.56
CA LEU A 354 5.45 -6.34 -14.76
C LEU A 354 4.99 -7.57 -15.55
N ASP A 355 4.01 -8.30 -15.04
CA ASP A 355 3.49 -9.54 -15.64
C ASP A 355 2.80 -9.17 -16.97
N ASP A 356 3.61 -9.15 -18.03
CA ASP A 356 3.44 -8.46 -19.31
C ASP A 356 2.58 -9.20 -20.35
N ILE A 357 1.64 -10.07 -19.97
CA ILE A 357 0.81 -10.81 -20.97
C ILE A 357 -0.67 -10.48 -20.83
N GLN A 358 -1.33 -10.86 -19.74
CA GLN A 358 -2.78 -10.62 -19.59
C GLN A 358 -3.14 -9.12 -19.52
N GLU A 359 -2.26 -8.33 -18.90
CA GLU A 359 -2.47 -6.90 -18.73
C GLU A 359 -2.01 -6.08 -19.96
N TYR A 360 -1.00 -6.56 -20.70
CA TYR A 360 -0.62 -6.02 -22.02
C TYR A 360 -1.69 -6.29 -23.09
N HIS A 361 -2.32 -7.48 -23.08
CA HIS A 361 -3.43 -7.79 -23.99
C HIS A 361 -4.66 -6.90 -23.73
N ARG A 362 -5.01 -6.64 -22.46
CA ARG A 362 -6.04 -5.66 -22.10
C ARG A 362 -5.71 -4.24 -22.56
N PHE A 363 -4.42 -3.90 -22.64
CA PHE A 363 -3.94 -2.59 -23.08
C PHE A 363 -3.95 -2.43 -24.62
N GLU A 364 -3.58 -3.45 -25.40
CA GLU A 364 -3.75 -3.45 -26.86
C GLU A 364 -5.24 -3.36 -27.25
N GLU A 365 -6.11 -4.07 -26.55
CA GLU A 365 -7.57 -4.02 -26.75
C GLU A 365 -8.10 -2.58 -26.53
N PHE A 366 -7.68 -1.93 -25.44
CA PHE A 366 -8.09 -0.56 -25.11
C PHE A 366 -7.58 0.50 -26.09
N LEU A 367 -6.33 0.42 -26.55
CA LEU A 367 -5.74 1.41 -27.47
C LEU A 367 -6.27 1.33 -28.90
N ASP A 368 -6.60 0.13 -29.39
CA ASP A 368 -7.13 -0.06 -30.74
C ASP A 368 -8.64 0.25 -30.84
N GLY A 369 -9.30 0.64 -29.73
CA GLY A 369 -10.75 0.79 -29.67
C GLY A 369 -11.49 -0.53 -29.95
N LYS A 370 -10.81 -1.66 -29.74
CA LYS A 370 -11.39 -2.99 -29.89
C LYS A 370 -12.05 -3.36 -28.55
N GLN A 371 -13.22 -3.99 -28.63
CA GLN A 371 -13.88 -4.53 -27.45
C GLN A 371 -12.91 -5.47 -26.72
N SER A 372 -12.82 -5.37 -25.39
CA SER A 372 -11.99 -6.31 -24.63
C SER A 372 -12.51 -7.73 -24.80
N THR A 373 -11.65 -8.74 -24.68
CA THR A 373 -12.08 -10.14 -24.82
C THR A 373 -13.21 -10.47 -23.84
N GLU A 374 -13.15 -9.97 -22.60
CA GLU A 374 -14.21 -10.16 -21.59
C GLU A 374 -15.54 -9.47 -21.97
N GLU A 375 -15.49 -8.26 -22.52
CA GLU A 375 -16.67 -7.56 -23.04
C GLU A 375 -17.26 -8.26 -24.26
N MET A 376 -16.42 -8.72 -25.19
CA MET A 376 -16.84 -9.49 -26.36
C MET A 376 -17.58 -10.76 -25.93
N LEU A 377 -16.99 -11.55 -25.03
CA LEU A 377 -17.63 -12.75 -24.46
C LEU A 377 -18.94 -12.43 -23.72
N SER A 378 -18.99 -11.34 -22.97
CA SER A 378 -20.21 -10.90 -22.27
C SER A 378 -21.33 -10.51 -23.25
N LEU A 379 -20.97 -9.85 -24.34
CA LEU A 379 -21.89 -9.49 -25.42
C LEU A 379 -22.38 -10.74 -26.17
N GLU A 380 -21.51 -11.71 -26.45
CA GLU A 380 -21.89 -12.98 -27.07
C GLU A 380 -22.85 -13.78 -26.17
N LEU A 381 -22.56 -13.88 -24.87
CA LEU A 381 -23.46 -14.52 -23.92
C LEU A 381 -24.82 -13.81 -23.88
N LYS A 382 -24.83 -12.47 -23.86
CA LYS A 382 -26.06 -11.69 -23.88
C LYS A 382 -26.86 -11.93 -25.15
N ALA A 383 -26.20 -11.94 -26.31
CA ALA A 383 -26.84 -12.23 -27.60
C ALA A 383 -27.42 -13.65 -27.63
N ALA A 384 -26.71 -14.65 -27.09
CA ALA A 384 -27.20 -16.03 -27.00
C ALA A 384 -28.43 -16.14 -26.07
N LEU A 385 -28.43 -15.44 -24.93
CA LEU A 385 -29.56 -15.40 -23.99
C LEU A 385 -30.77 -14.65 -24.57
N GLU A 386 -30.56 -13.62 -25.39
CA GLU A 386 -31.63 -12.92 -26.11
C GLU A 386 -32.22 -13.78 -27.23
N ALA A 387 -31.38 -14.55 -27.94
CA ALA A 387 -31.80 -15.45 -29.02
C ALA A 387 -32.56 -16.67 -28.50
N ASP A 388 -32.23 -17.17 -27.32
CA ASP A 388 -32.90 -18.30 -26.67
C ASP A 388 -33.22 -17.99 -25.19
N PRO A 389 -34.45 -17.51 -24.90
CA PRO A 389 -34.90 -17.22 -23.54
C PRO A 389 -34.91 -18.43 -22.59
N GLY A 390 -34.87 -19.66 -23.11
CA GLY A 390 -34.79 -20.90 -22.32
C GLY A 390 -33.37 -21.31 -21.95
N LEU A 391 -32.34 -20.67 -22.53
CA LEU A 391 -30.94 -21.02 -22.34
C LEU A 391 -30.48 -20.85 -20.89
N ALA A 392 -30.84 -19.73 -20.24
CA ALA A 392 -30.46 -19.44 -18.85
C ALA A 392 -30.94 -20.53 -17.88
N GLY A 393 -32.20 -20.98 -18.03
CA GLY A 393 -32.76 -22.04 -17.19
C GLY A 393 -32.05 -23.37 -17.40
N ARG A 394 -31.75 -23.72 -18.66
CA ARG A 394 -31.01 -24.95 -18.98
C ARG A 394 -29.58 -24.91 -18.44
N LEU A 395 -28.88 -23.79 -18.57
CA LEU A 395 -27.51 -23.63 -18.05
C LEU A 395 -27.45 -23.79 -16.52
N ALA A 396 -28.46 -23.30 -15.79
CA ALA A 396 -28.54 -23.44 -14.33
C ALA A 396 -28.77 -24.89 -13.86
N GLU A 397 -29.31 -25.75 -14.72
CA GLU A 397 -29.57 -27.16 -14.41
C GLU A 397 -28.39 -28.09 -14.79
N ILE A 398 -27.38 -27.59 -15.50
CA ILE A 398 -26.21 -28.36 -15.90
C ILE A 398 -25.30 -28.57 -14.68
N PRO A 399 -24.93 -29.83 -14.34
CA PRO A 399 -24.03 -30.09 -13.22
C PRO A 399 -22.59 -29.66 -13.53
N ASP A 400 -21.83 -29.31 -12.48
CA ASP A 400 -20.39 -29.06 -12.59
C ASP A 400 -19.64 -30.32 -13.06
N GLY A 401 -18.55 -30.12 -13.81
CA GLY A 401 -17.68 -31.18 -14.36
C GLY A 401 -18.16 -31.78 -15.68
N VAL A 402 -19.07 -31.10 -16.39
CA VAL A 402 -19.60 -31.58 -17.68
C VAL A 402 -18.51 -31.59 -18.75
N LEU A 403 -18.35 -32.76 -19.37
CA LEU A 403 -17.44 -33.00 -20.49
C LEU A 403 -18.16 -32.78 -21.82
N SER A 404 -17.61 -31.93 -22.67
CA SER A 404 -17.98 -31.84 -24.08
C SER A 404 -16.75 -32.01 -24.98
N GLY A 405 -16.95 -31.90 -26.27
CA GLY A 405 -15.84 -31.91 -27.22
C GLY A 405 -16.32 -31.58 -28.62
N ARG A 406 -15.39 -31.13 -29.46
CA ARG A 406 -15.61 -30.84 -30.87
C ARG A 406 -14.37 -31.16 -31.69
N VAL A 407 -14.56 -31.21 -33.01
CA VAL A 407 -13.43 -31.24 -33.94
C VAL A 407 -12.81 -29.85 -33.99
N ARG A 408 -11.49 -29.78 -33.93
CA ARG A 408 -10.75 -28.51 -34.02
C ARG A 408 -10.91 -27.89 -35.41
N ASP A 409 -11.02 -26.58 -35.43
CA ASP A 409 -10.82 -25.80 -36.65
C ASP A 409 -9.32 -25.77 -36.97
N GLY A 410 -8.94 -25.89 -38.25
CA GLY A 410 -7.60 -26.36 -38.65
C GLY A 410 -6.38 -25.73 -37.96
N ALA A 411 -6.43 -24.46 -37.57
CA ALA A 411 -5.34 -23.76 -36.88
C ALA A 411 -5.29 -23.97 -35.36
N ALA A 412 -6.38 -24.43 -34.73
CA ALA A 412 -6.46 -24.66 -33.31
C ALA A 412 -5.63 -25.89 -32.90
N PRO A 413 -4.94 -25.85 -31.74
CA PRO A 413 -4.22 -26.99 -31.20
C PRO A 413 -5.18 -28.12 -30.76
N VAL A 414 -4.70 -29.36 -30.87
CA VAL A 414 -5.35 -30.52 -30.26
C VAL A 414 -5.07 -30.47 -28.75
N GLY A 415 -6.11 -30.52 -27.92
CA GLY A 415 -5.94 -30.30 -26.49
C GLY A 415 -7.24 -30.40 -25.70
N VAL A 416 -7.14 -30.08 -24.42
CA VAL A 416 -8.28 -30.03 -23.51
C VAL A 416 -8.39 -28.63 -22.93
N PHE A 417 -9.56 -28.03 -23.08
CA PHE A 417 -9.97 -26.84 -22.35
C PHE A 417 -10.53 -27.24 -20.98
N LEU A 418 -10.12 -26.54 -19.92
CA LEU A 418 -10.62 -26.74 -18.57
C LEU A 418 -10.99 -25.38 -17.94
N CYS A 419 -12.18 -25.30 -17.38
CA CYS A 419 -12.70 -24.16 -16.66
C CYS A 419 -12.76 -24.49 -15.17
N TYR A 420 -12.06 -23.69 -14.35
CA TYR A 420 -12.00 -23.87 -12.91
C TYR A 420 -12.60 -22.69 -12.17
N ARG A 421 -13.27 -22.97 -11.05
CA ARG A 421 -13.57 -22.00 -10.00
C ARG A 421 -12.43 -22.06 -8.99
N LEU A 422 -11.63 -20.99 -8.97
CA LEU A 422 -10.49 -20.86 -8.09
C LEU A 422 -10.93 -20.30 -6.73
N PRO A 423 -10.47 -20.86 -5.61
CA PRO A 423 -10.89 -20.40 -4.29
C PRO A 423 -10.40 -18.97 -4.03
N GLY A 424 -11.28 -18.14 -3.47
CA GLY A 424 -10.98 -16.77 -3.06
C GLY A 424 -11.23 -16.56 -1.57
N ARG A 425 -10.68 -15.48 -1.02
CA ARG A 425 -10.89 -15.13 0.39
C ARG A 425 -12.24 -14.44 0.57
N ASP A 426 -13.12 -15.08 1.32
CA ASP A 426 -14.30 -14.47 1.88
C ASP A 426 -13.87 -13.39 2.89
N ARG A 427 -14.24 -12.14 2.60
CA ARG A 427 -13.86 -10.97 3.39
C ARG A 427 -14.75 -10.76 4.62
N GLU A 428 -15.84 -11.52 4.74
CA GLU A 428 -16.82 -11.41 5.82
C GLU A 428 -16.70 -12.52 6.88
N ALA A 429 -15.90 -13.55 6.61
CA ALA A 429 -15.67 -14.67 7.53
C ALA A 429 -14.80 -14.28 8.75
N THR A 430 -15.22 -14.70 9.96
CA THR A 430 -14.59 -14.37 11.26
C THR A 430 -13.73 -15.48 11.86
N THR A 431 -13.49 -16.59 11.16
CA THR A 431 -12.70 -17.75 11.66
C THR A 431 -11.35 -17.91 10.94
N THR A 432 -10.41 -18.65 11.55
CA THR A 432 -9.02 -18.77 11.09
C THR A 432 -8.79 -19.73 9.90
N ASP A 433 -7.90 -19.24 9.03
CA ASP A 433 -7.18 -19.81 7.89
C ASP A 433 -7.92 -20.64 6.82
N ALA A 434 -8.50 -21.82 7.08
CA ALA A 434 -9.08 -22.65 6.01
C ALA A 434 -10.52 -22.24 5.62
N ALA A 435 -11.33 -21.86 6.61
CA ALA A 435 -12.75 -21.48 6.40
C ALA A 435 -12.94 -20.13 5.70
N ILE A 436 -11.86 -19.35 5.52
CA ILE A 436 -11.87 -18.06 4.83
C ILE A 436 -11.84 -18.26 3.30
N TRP A 437 -11.33 -19.38 2.81
CA TRP A 437 -11.20 -19.61 1.37
C TRP A 437 -12.38 -20.42 0.85
N THR A 438 -13.24 -19.79 0.06
CA THR A 438 -14.40 -20.45 -0.54
C THR A 438 -14.37 -20.34 -2.05
N ALA A 439 -15.00 -21.29 -2.73
CA ALA A 439 -15.17 -21.24 -4.17
C ALA A 439 -16.10 -20.08 -4.61
N GLU A 440 -17.07 -19.72 -3.76
CA GLU A 440 -18.02 -18.62 -3.97
C GLU A 440 -17.37 -17.24 -3.91
N ALA A 441 -16.42 -17.02 -3.00
CA ALA A 441 -15.62 -15.79 -2.94
C ALA A 441 -14.50 -15.75 -3.99
N GLY A 442 -14.42 -16.80 -4.82
CA GLY A 442 -13.41 -17.05 -5.83
C GLY A 442 -13.63 -16.35 -7.16
N ARG A 443 -12.85 -16.77 -8.16
CA ARG A 443 -13.04 -16.36 -9.56
C ARG A 443 -13.01 -17.56 -10.49
N THR A 444 -13.67 -17.45 -11.63
CA THR A 444 -13.58 -18.43 -12.71
C THR A 444 -12.33 -18.15 -13.56
N ALA A 445 -11.58 -19.20 -13.89
CA ALA A 445 -10.40 -19.13 -14.73
C ALA A 445 -10.41 -20.22 -15.81
N TRP A 446 -9.91 -19.87 -16.98
CA TRP A 446 -9.93 -20.69 -18.18
C TRP A 446 -8.51 -21.14 -18.51
N TYR A 447 -8.35 -22.43 -18.80
CA TYR A 447 -7.06 -23.02 -19.12
C TYR A 447 -7.19 -23.91 -20.35
N PHE A 448 -6.19 -23.86 -21.23
CA PHE A 448 -6.08 -24.79 -22.34
C PHE A 448 -4.76 -25.55 -22.27
N ALA A 449 -4.86 -26.87 -22.36
CA ALA A 449 -3.74 -27.77 -22.23
C ALA A 449 -3.53 -28.52 -23.55
N PRO A 450 -2.61 -28.06 -24.42
CA PRO A 450 -2.31 -28.72 -25.70
C PRO A 450 -1.65 -30.09 -25.47
N LEU A 451 -1.92 -31.07 -26.33
CA LEU A 451 -1.21 -32.36 -26.27
C LEU A 451 0.25 -32.27 -26.74
N SER A 452 0.55 -31.32 -27.62
CA SER A 452 1.87 -31.16 -28.24
C SER A 452 2.89 -30.44 -27.34
N SER A 453 2.45 -29.85 -26.23
CA SER A 453 3.29 -29.03 -25.35
C SER A 453 2.90 -29.21 -23.89
N ASP A 454 3.85 -29.05 -22.98
CA ASP A 454 3.63 -29.04 -21.53
C ASP A 454 3.26 -27.66 -20.97
N VAL A 455 3.24 -26.64 -21.83
CA VAL A 455 2.81 -25.28 -21.46
C VAL A 455 1.28 -25.23 -21.47
N VAL A 456 0.70 -24.86 -20.33
CA VAL A 456 -0.72 -24.56 -20.20
C VAL A 456 -0.92 -23.10 -20.61
N GLU A 457 -1.85 -22.87 -21.53
CA GLU A 457 -2.28 -21.53 -21.95
C GLU A 457 -3.40 -21.05 -21.00
N ASP A 458 -3.30 -19.81 -20.56
CA ASP A 458 -4.25 -19.15 -19.64
C ASP A 458 -4.72 -17.79 -20.17
N ASP A 459 -4.38 -17.46 -21.42
CA ASP A 459 -4.90 -16.28 -22.13
C ASP A 459 -6.35 -16.50 -22.63
N LEU A 460 -7.27 -15.65 -22.18
CA LEU A 460 -8.70 -15.78 -22.46
C LEU A 460 -9.03 -15.63 -23.95
N GLY A 461 -8.36 -14.72 -24.66
CA GLY A 461 -8.63 -14.41 -26.06
C GLY A 461 -8.27 -15.57 -26.98
N ARG A 462 -7.06 -16.10 -26.82
CA ARG A 462 -6.61 -17.28 -27.58
C ARG A 462 -7.46 -18.51 -27.30
N ILE A 463 -7.80 -18.73 -26.03
CA ILE A 463 -8.64 -19.86 -25.66
C ILE A 463 -10.00 -19.74 -26.33
N HIS A 464 -10.63 -18.56 -26.28
CA HIS A 464 -11.92 -18.30 -26.92
C HIS A 464 -11.90 -18.63 -28.43
N GLU A 465 -10.87 -18.17 -29.16
CA GLU A 465 -10.71 -18.45 -30.58
C GLU A 465 -10.70 -19.95 -30.91
N TRP A 466 -10.18 -20.78 -30.01
CA TRP A 466 -10.10 -22.23 -30.23
C TRP A 466 -11.36 -22.99 -29.83
N VAL A 467 -12.09 -22.51 -28.81
CA VAL A 467 -13.22 -23.25 -28.22
C VAL A 467 -14.59 -22.81 -28.75
N ARG A 468 -14.68 -21.66 -29.40
CA ARG A 468 -15.93 -21.09 -29.93
C ARG A 468 -16.64 -22.03 -30.90
N CYS A 469 -17.87 -22.45 -30.59
CA CYS A 469 -18.68 -23.36 -31.41
C CYS A 469 -20.00 -22.72 -31.87
N GLU A 470 -20.59 -23.28 -32.93
CA GLU A 470 -21.95 -22.93 -33.37
C GLU A 470 -23.02 -23.81 -32.67
N PRO A 471 -24.27 -23.36 -32.52
CA PRO A 471 -25.32 -24.10 -31.79
C PRO A 471 -25.66 -25.49 -32.37
N ASP A 472 -25.43 -25.70 -33.65
CA ASP A 472 -25.70 -26.96 -34.37
C ASP A 472 -24.44 -27.83 -34.58
N GLU A 473 -23.32 -27.42 -33.99
CA GLU A 473 -22.06 -28.13 -34.17
C GLU A 473 -22.06 -29.51 -33.49
N PRO A 474 -21.64 -30.58 -34.19
CA PRO A 474 -21.70 -31.92 -33.63
C PRO A 474 -20.69 -32.12 -32.50
N ARG A 475 -21.17 -32.64 -31.37
CA ARG A 475 -20.33 -33.07 -30.26
C ARG A 475 -19.42 -34.23 -30.67
N ASN A 476 -18.12 -34.07 -30.46
CA ASN A 476 -17.08 -35.05 -30.74
C ASN A 476 -16.21 -35.25 -29.49
N VAL A 477 -16.34 -36.41 -28.84
CA VAL A 477 -15.56 -36.79 -27.66
C VAL A 477 -14.90 -38.13 -27.98
N VAL A 478 -13.57 -38.16 -28.04
CA VAL A 478 -12.79 -39.29 -28.60
C VAL A 478 -11.74 -39.80 -27.61
N TRP A 479 -11.41 -39.04 -26.57
CA TRP A 479 -10.29 -39.40 -25.71
C TRP A 479 -10.68 -40.33 -24.58
N ASP A 480 -9.73 -41.18 -24.20
CA ASP A 480 -9.86 -42.04 -23.03
C ASP A 480 -9.78 -41.21 -21.74
N ARG A 481 -10.56 -41.61 -20.74
CA ARG A 481 -10.62 -41.02 -19.41
C ARG A 481 -9.25 -40.94 -18.75
N ASP A 482 -8.39 -41.93 -18.96
CA ASP A 482 -7.05 -41.95 -18.36
C ASP A 482 -6.18 -40.80 -18.90
N LYS A 483 -6.23 -40.53 -20.22
CA LYS A 483 -5.52 -39.41 -20.85
C LYS A 483 -6.06 -38.06 -20.39
N LEU A 484 -7.38 -37.95 -20.24
CA LEU A 484 -8.01 -36.73 -19.74
C LEU A 484 -7.60 -36.42 -18.29
N LEU A 485 -7.45 -37.45 -17.44
CA LEU A 485 -6.97 -37.29 -16.07
C LEU A 485 -5.50 -36.86 -16.02
N GLU A 486 -4.64 -37.34 -16.92
CA GLU A 486 -3.25 -36.87 -17.05
C GLU A 486 -3.20 -35.38 -17.41
N VAL A 487 -4.00 -34.95 -18.37
CA VAL A 487 -4.07 -33.54 -18.78
C VAL A 487 -4.60 -32.67 -17.65
N LYS A 488 -5.64 -33.13 -16.94
CA LYS A 488 -6.17 -32.45 -15.74
C LYS A 488 -5.09 -32.30 -14.67
N ALA A 489 -4.33 -33.34 -14.37
CA ALA A 489 -3.26 -33.30 -13.36
C ALA A 489 -2.18 -32.27 -13.71
N ARG A 490 -1.89 -32.08 -15.01
CA ARG A 490 -0.98 -31.05 -15.49
C ARG A 490 -1.52 -29.64 -15.23
N VAL A 491 -2.80 -29.39 -15.50
CA VAL A 491 -3.45 -28.10 -15.22
C VAL A 491 -3.57 -27.85 -13.72
N ASP A 492 -3.93 -28.87 -12.92
CA ASP A 492 -3.95 -28.77 -11.45
C ASP A 492 -2.56 -28.37 -10.90
N LYS A 493 -1.49 -28.97 -11.45
CA LYS A 493 -0.11 -28.61 -11.09
C LYS A 493 0.24 -27.18 -11.50
N HIS A 494 -0.24 -26.74 -12.67
CA HIS A 494 -0.07 -25.36 -13.12
C HIS A 494 -0.76 -24.39 -12.15
N ILE A 495 -2.06 -24.57 -11.89
CA ILE A 495 -2.86 -23.76 -10.94
C ILE A 495 -2.21 -23.73 -9.55
N LYS A 496 -1.71 -24.88 -9.06
CA LYS A 496 -1.03 -24.95 -7.77
C LYS A 496 0.21 -24.05 -7.71
N ASN A 497 0.98 -23.97 -8.80
CA ASN A 497 2.21 -23.20 -8.84
C ASN A 497 1.99 -21.72 -9.18
N THR A 498 1.03 -21.41 -10.05
CA THR A 498 0.77 -20.04 -10.52
C THR A 498 -0.22 -19.27 -9.65
N TYR A 499 -1.15 -19.96 -8.97
CA TYR A 499 -2.21 -19.35 -8.19
C TYR A 499 -2.13 -19.73 -6.70
N LEU A 500 -2.29 -21.01 -6.35
CA LEU A 500 -2.47 -21.42 -4.94
C LEU A 500 -1.24 -21.13 -4.07
N LYS A 501 -0.03 -21.45 -4.57
CA LYS A 501 1.22 -21.14 -3.86
C LYS A 501 1.49 -19.65 -3.75
N LYS A 502 1.22 -18.89 -4.82
CA LYS A 502 1.42 -17.43 -4.82
C LYS A 502 0.50 -16.74 -3.80
N LEU A 503 -0.72 -17.25 -3.63
CA LEU A 503 -1.72 -16.70 -2.73
C LEU A 503 -1.75 -17.35 -1.34
N LEU A 504 -0.83 -18.29 -1.05
CA LEU A 504 -0.74 -19.04 0.21
C LEU A 504 -2.08 -19.65 0.63
N VAL A 505 -2.80 -20.23 -0.34
CA VAL A 505 -4.06 -20.93 -0.06
C VAL A 505 -3.78 -22.14 0.85
N PRO A 506 -4.52 -22.31 1.96
CA PRO A 506 -4.32 -23.40 2.91
C PRO A 506 -4.40 -24.79 2.26
N GLN A 507 -3.69 -25.76 2.83
CA GLN A 507 -3.80 -27.15 2.40
C GLN A 507 -5.20 -27.69 2.67
N GLY A 508 -5.81 -28.31 1.66
CA GLY A 508 -7.18 -28.84 1.72
C GLY A 508 -8.24 -27.94 1.06
N VAL A 509 -7.87 -26.76 0.58
CA VAL A 509 -8.74 -25.94 -0.31
C VAL A 509 -8.29 -26.13 -1.75
N ASP A 510 -9.09 -26.87 -2.51
CA ASP A 510 -8.80 -27.24 -3.89
C ASP A 510 -9.67 -26.44 -4.88
N PRO A 511 -9.16 -26.13 -6.07
CA PRO A 511 -9.96 -25.51 -7.13
C PRO A 511 -11.00 -26.51 -7.67
N GLU A 512 -12.20 -26.00 -7.97
CA GLU A 512 -13.31 -26.81 -8.47
C GLU A 512 -13.33 -26.79 -10.00
N LEU A 513 -13.38 -27.96 -10.63
CA LEU A 513 -13.53 -28.07 -12.08
C LEU A 513 -15.00 -27.91 -12.46
N ILE A 514 -15.31 -26.87 -13.24
CA ILE A 514 -16.68 -26.50 -13.62
C ILE A 514 -17.07 -27.14 -14.94
N ALA A 515 -16.18 -27.09 -15.92
CA ALA A 515 -16.41 -27.68 -17.23
C ALA A 515 -15.08 -27.98 -17.91
N TRP A 516 -15.13 -28.87 -18.88
CA TRP A 516 -13.99 -29.17 -19.74
C TRP A 516 -14.45 -29.64 -21.11
N MET A 517 -13.63 -29.37 -22.12
CA MET A 517 -13.96 -29.63 -23.50
C MET A 517 -12.74 -30.15 -24.27
N GLU A 518 -12.95 -31.21 -25.05
CA GLU A 518 -11.95 -31.72 -25.99
C GLU A 518 -11.93 -30.92 -27.29
N LEU A 519 -10.72 -30.60 -27.77
CA LEU A 519 -10.49 -30.19 -29.16
C LEU A 519 -9.76 -31.31 -29.88
N ASN A 520 -10.50 -32.03 -30.72
CA ASN A 520 -10.08 -33.26 -31.36
C ASN A 520 -9.61 -33.06 -32.80
N GLU A 521 -8.77 -33.97 -33.29
CA GLU A 521 -8.56 -34.10 -34.74
C GLU A 521 -9.82 -34.68 -35.38
N GLY A 522 -10.18 -34.14 -36.55
CA GLY A 522 -11.37 -34.51 -37.31
C GLY A 522 -11.25 -35.81 -38.07
#